data_AF-A0A523WF89-F1
#
_entry.id   AF-A0A523WF89-F1
#
_cell.length_a   1.000
_cell.length_b   1.000
_cell.length_c   1.000
_cell.angle_alpha   90.00
_cell.angle_beta   90.00
_cell.angle_gamma   90.00
#
_symmetry.space_group_name_H-M   'P 1'
#
loop_
_entity.id
_entity.type
_entity.pdbx_description
1 polymer ?
#
loop_
_entity_poly.entity_id
_entity_poly.type
_entity_poly.pdbx_seq_one_letter_code
_entity_poly.pdbx_strand_id
1 'polypeptide(L)'
;MPSVYKKDPLLENKIYKWLLIGLLIRLAFMPFTVYFPDLLGVYWRSSLTAYQGMLPGGVLQIFIHYFHAFFLWIFKPLMPYFDSILYSSQMRMVPSWEMLETFVYHPNVFRTLFLFKVPYLVFDLGCALLLLRIFKDGKKGLAAFIFWMVNPVVIFATYIAARHEVI
;
A
#
# COMPACT_ATOMS: atom_id res chain seq x y z
N MET A 1 8.99 -19.68 4.13
CA MET A 1 7.87 -20.61 4.40
C MET A 1 8.33 -21.64 5.42
N PRO A 2 7.61 -21.88 6.53
CA PRO A 2 8.03 -22.82 7.58
C PRO A 2 8.17 -24.25 7.07
N SER A 3 9.08 -25.02 7.67
CA SER A 3 9.38 -26.41 7.28
C SER A 3 8.17 -27.35 7.42
N VAL A 4 7.23 -27.05 8.32
CA VAL A 4 5.98 -27.81 8.52
C VAL A 4 5.14 -27.87 7.24
N TYR A 5 5.10 -26.79 6.45
CA TYR A 5 4.30 -26.73 5.23
C TYR A 5 4.98 -27.38 4.02
N LYS A 6 6.32 -27.37 3.98
CA LYS A 6 7.10 -27.98 2.89
C LYS A 6 7.07 -29.51 2.89
N LYS A 7 6.70 -30.11 4.02
CA LYS A 7 6.58 -31.58 4.15
C LYS A 7 5.28 -32.12 3.58
N ASP A 8 4.28 -31.27 3.36
CA ASP A 8 2.96 -31.64 2.86
C ASP A 8 2.65 -30.85 1.57
N PRO A 9 2.81 -31.47 0.39
CA PRO A 9 2.57 -30.82 -0.90
C PRO A 9 1.14 -30.27 -1.06
N LEU A 10 0.15 -30.85 -0.37
CA LEU A 10 -1.23 -30.38 -0.44
C LEU A 10 -1.40 -29.06 0.32
N LEU A 11 -0.77 -28.91 1.48
CA LEU A 11 -0.78 -27.65 2.23
C LEU A 11 -0.01 -26.56 1.48
N GLU A 12 1.14 -26.91 0.91
CA GLU A 12 1.94 -26.01 0.10
C GLU A 12 1.16 -25.48 -1.11
N ASN A 13 0.51 -26.36 -1.89
CA ASN A 13 -0.31 -25.97 -3.03
C ASN A 13 -1.48 -25.05 -2.62
N LYS A 14 -2.11 -25.31 -1.46
CA LYS A 14 -3.15 -24.42 -0.93
C LYS A 14 -2.60 -23.02 -0.64
N ILE A 15 -1.42 -22.91 -0.05
CA ILE A 15 -0.81 -21.60 0.24
C ILE A 15 -0.55 -20.84 -1.06
N TYR A 16 0.08 -21.47 -2.06
CA TYR A 16 0.33 -20.80 -3.34
C TYR A 16 -0.96 -20.40 -4.06
N LYS A 17 -1.98 -21.27 -4.05
CA LYS A 17 -3.28 -20.96 -4.65
C LYS A 17 -3.92 -19.74 -3.99
N TRP A 18 -3.99 -19.70 -2.65
CA TRP A 18 -4.62 -18.58 -1.94
C TRP A 18 -3.77 -17.31 -1.93
N LEU A 19 -2.44 -17.45 -1.96
CA LEU A 19 -1.53 -16.33 -2.20
C LEU A 19 -1.81 -15.69 -3.56
N LEU A 20 -1.91 -16.51 -4.61
CA LEU A 20 -2.18 -16.04 -5.97
C LEU A 20 -3.55 -15.37 -6.06
N ILE A 21 -4.61 -16.01 -5.54
CA ILE A 21 -5.97 -15.43 -5.53
C ILE A 21 -5.97 -14.08 -4.82
N GLY A 22 -5.46 -14.02 -3.59
CA GLY A 22 -5.44 -12.78 -2.82
C GLY A 22 -4.56 -11.70 -3.46
N LEU A 23 -3.44 -12.07 -4.09
CA LEU A 23 -2.58 -11.15 -4.82
C LEU A 23 -3.29 -10.56 -6.05
N LEU A 24 -3.93 -11.41 -6.87
CA LEU A 24 -4.66 -10.95 -8.05
C LEU A 24 -5.79 -9.99 -7.69
N ILE A 25 -6.52 -10.25 -6.61
CA ILE A 25 -7.57 -9.35 -6.12
C ILE A 25 -6.97 -7.97 -5.78
N ARG A 26 -5.84 -7.94 -5.07
CA ARG A 26 -5.17 -6.68 -4.67
C ARG A 26 -4.65 -5.91 -5.88
N LEU A 27 -3.97 -6.61 -6.78
CA LEU A 27 -3.45 -6.01 -8.03
C LEU A 27 -4.58 -5.46 -8.90
N ALA A 28 -5.76 -6.09 -8.88
CA ALA A 28 -6.92 -5.57 -9.59
C ALA A 28 -7.44 -4.26 -8.99
N PHE A 29 -7.43 -4.08 -7.67
CA PHE A 29 -7.89 -2.82 -7.04
C PHE A 29 -6.83 -1.70 -7.05
N MET A 30 -5.55 -2.05 -6.93
CA MET A 30 -4.46 -1.09 -6.75
C MET A 30 -4.48 0.13 -7.71
N PRO A 31 -4.68 -0.04 -9.03
CA PRO A 31 -4.63 1.10 -9.93
C PRO A 31 -5.89 1.97 -9.90
N PHE A 32 -7.07 1.45 -9.54
CA PHE A 32 -8.35 2.13 -9.81
C PHE A 32 -8.93 2.92 -8.64
N THR A 33 -8.49 2.62 -7.43
CA THR A 33 -9.11 3.17 -6.21
C THR A 33 -8.30 4.34 -5.66
N VAL A 34 -8.96 5.41 -5.29
CA VAL A 34 -8.36 6.53 -4.56
C VAL A 34 -9.36 7.04 -3.54
N TYR A 35 -8.92 7.17 -2.29
CA TYR A 35 -9.70 7.82 -1.25
C TYR A 35 -9.05 9.17 -0.92
N PHE A 36 -9.77 10.23 -1.22
CA PHE A 36 -9.40 11.60 -0.86
C PHE A 36 -10.03 11.93 0.51
N PRO A 37 -9.29 12.52 1.46
CA PRO A 37 -7.91 13.04 1.36
C PRO A 37 -6.81 12.05 1.77
N ASP A 38 -7.13 10.85 2.26
CA ASP A 38 -6.18 10.04 3.03
C ASP A 38 -4.93 9.59 2.23
N LEU A 39 -5.10 9.07 1.01
CA LEU A 39 -3.95 8.62 0.22
C LEU A 39 -3.14 9.81 -0.32
N LEU A 40 -3.82 10.74 -1.00
CA LEU A 40 -3.17 11.89 -1.63
C LEU A 40 -2.53 12.81 -0.61
N GLY A 41 -3.17 13.04 0.53
CA GLY A 41 -2.65 13.88 1.59
C GLY A 41 -1.41 13.30 2.28
N VAL A 42 -1.32 11.96 2.43
CA VAL A 42 -0.11 11.33 2.96
C VAL A 42 1.05 11.46 1.96
N TYR A 43 0.81 11.15 0.69
CA TYR A 43 1.86 11.24 -0.34
C TYR A 43 2.29 12.68 -0.62
N TRP A 44 1.38 13.64 -0.56
CA TRP A 44 1.70 15.06 -0.65
C TRP A 44 2.59 15.51 0.52
N ARG A 45 2.20 15.28 1.77
CA ARG A 45 3.03 15.64 2.95
C ARG A 45 4.41 14.97 2.91
N SER A 46 4.44 13.72 2.44
CA SER A 46 5.68 12.97 2.28
C SER A 46 6.56 13.51 1.15
N SER A 47 5.97 14.08 0.09
CA SER A 47 6.72 14.74 -0.98
C SER A 47 7.34 16.07 -0.53
N LEU A 48 6.62 16.86 0.28
CA LEU A 48 7.16 18.07 0.91
C LEU A 48 8.38 17.72 1.78
N THR A 49 8.30 16.59 2.51
CA THR A 49 9.39 16.09 3.34
C THR A 49 10.57 15.60 2.50
N ALA A 50 10.32 14.80 1.46
CA ALA A 50 11.35 14.19 0.64
C ALA A 50 12.11 15.19 -0.24
N TYR A 51 11.43 16.22 -0.75
CA TYR A 51 11.97 17.07 -1.82
C TYR A 51 12.12 18.54 -1.45
N GLN A 52 11.46 19.01 -0.41
CA GLN A 52 11.47 20.43 -0.02
C GLN A 52 12.01 20.64 1.41
N GLY A 53 12.44 19.57 2.08
CA GLY A 53 13.03 19.63 3.42
C GLY A 53 12.05 20.09 4.50
N MET A 54 10.74 20.09 4.22
CA MET A 54 9.73 20.47 5.19
C MET A 54 9.49 19.35 6.20
N LEU A 55 9.37 19.69 7.48
CA LEU A 55 9.01 18.68 8.48
C LEU A 55 7.54 18.22 8.29
N PRO A 56 7.25 16.92 8.41
CA PRO A 56 5.89 16.44 8.35
C PRO A 56 5.05 17.08 9.45
N GLY A 57 3.91 17.67 9.10
CA GLY A 57 2.96 18.16 10.10
C GLY A 57 2.44 17.01 10.97
N GLY A 58 2.56 17.14 12.30
CA GLY A 58 2.05 16.18 13.28
C GLY A 58 3.10 15.20 13.81
N VAL A 59 3.55 15.42 15.04
CA VAL A 59 4.59 14.60 15.72
C VAL A 59 4.24 13.10 15.78
N LEU A 60 2.94 12.78 15.89
CA LEU A 60 2.46 11.41 16.00
C LEU A 60 2.53 10.59 14.69
N GLN A 61 2.59 11.25 13.53
CA GLN A 61 2.61 10.60 12.21
C GLN A 61 3.99 10.71 11.53
N ILE A 62 5.02 11.08 12.28
CA ILE A 62 6.33 11.36 11.68
C ILE A 62 6.96 10.12 11.01
N PHE A 63 6.81 8.95 11.65
CA PHE A 63 7.32 7.69 11.12
C PHE A 63 6.66 7.32 9.79
N ILE A 64 5.34 7.48 9.69
CA ILE A 64 4.62 7.12 8.47
C ILE A 64 4.99 8.03 7.31
N HIS A 65 5.23 9.32 7.58
CA HIS A 65 5.66 10.28 6.56
C HIS A 65 7.08 10.02 6.06
N TYR A 66 8.04 9.72 6.95
CA TYR A 66 9.38 9.34 6.51
C TYR A 66 9.38 8.02 5.73
N PHE A 67 8.56 7.07 6.15
CA PHE A 67 8.40 5.81 5.44
C PHE A 67 7.87 6.03 4.01
N HIS A 68 6.80 6.82 3.85
CA HIS A 68 6.28 7.15 2.52
C HIS A 68 7.24 8.02 1.71
N ALA A 69 8.00 8.93 2.34
CA ALA A 69 9.04 9.72 1.69
C ALA A 69 10.16 8.83 1.12
N PHE A 70 10.57 7.79 1.86
CA PHE A 70 11.53 6.80 1.38
C PHE A 70 11.03 6.05 0.14
N PHE A 71 9.77 5.58 0.16
CA PHE A 71 9.19 4.91 -1.01
C PHE A 71 9.00 5.88 -2.19
N LEU A 72 8.61 7.13 -1.94
CA LEU A 72 8.56 8.16 -2.97
C LEU A 72 9.92 8.40 -3.63
N TRP A 73 10.99 8.43 -2.84
CA TRP A 73 12.34 8.56 -3.35
C TRP A 73 12.72 7.40 -4.29
N ILE A 74 12.33 6.17 -3.94
CA ILE A 74 12.49 4.98 -4.81
C ILE A 74 11.63 5.09 -6.07
N PHE A 75 10.40 5.60 -5.97
CA PHE A 75 9.45 5.63 -7.09
C PHE A 75 9.61 6.82 -8.03
N LYS A 76 10.26 7.90 -7.60
CA LYS A 76 10.43 9.11 -8.43
C LYS A 76 11.04 8.84 -9.81
N PRO A 77 12.08 8.01 -9.98
CA PRO A 77 12.59 7.65 -11.31
C PRO A 77 11.55 6.96 -12.20
N LEU A 78 10.57 6.28 -11.60
CA LEU A 78 9.45 5.64 -12.29
C LEU A 78 8.30 6.60 -12.54
N MET A 79 8.40 7.85 -12.09
CA MET A 79 7.39 8.90 -12.23
C MET A 79 8.04 10.21 -12.69
N PRO A 80 8.53 10.29 -13.95
CA PRO A 80 9.13 11.53 -14.47
C PRO A 80 8.14 12.72 -14.49
N TYR A 81 6.84 12.43 -14.38
CA TYR A 81 5.72 13.37 -14.29
C TYR A 81 5.29 13.68 -12.83
N PHE A 82 6.11 13.34 -11.83
CA PHE A 82 5.75 13.45 -10.41
C PHE A 82 5.26 14.85 -10.03
N ASP A 83 5.98 15.88 -10.50
CA ASP A 83 5.67 17.27 -10.15
C ASP A 83 4.38 17.77 -10.82
N SER A 84 3.98 17.19 -11.97
CA SER A 84 2.73 17.56 -12.65
C SER A 84 1.51 16.84 -12.07
N ILE A 85 1.68 15.62 -11.55
CA ILE A 85 0.55 14.83 -11.03
C ILE A 85 0.16 15.19 -9.59
N LEU A 86 1.11 15.60 -8.77
CA LEU A 86 0.86 16.12 -7.41
C LEU A 86 0.97 17.65 -7.37
N TYR A 87 0.49 18.32 -8.40
CA TYR A 87 0.52 19.77 -8.47
C TYR A 87 -0.45 20.40 -7.45
N SER A 88 -0.02 21.49 -6.83
CA SER A 88 -0.92 22.44 -6.18
C SER A 88 -0.36 23.85 -6.29
N SER A 89 -1.21 24.80 -6.64
CA SER A 89 -0.87 26.23 -6.68
C SER A 89 -0.49 26.82 -5.30
N GLN A 90 -0.86 26.12 -4.22
CA GLN A 90 -0.63 26.55 -2.84
C GLN A 90 0.14 25.46 -2.09
N MET A 91 1.31 25.84 -1.55
CA MET A 91 2.16 24.96 -0.74
C MET A 91 1.60 24.80 0.67
N ARG A 92 0.50 24.06 0.80
CA ARG A 92 -0.22 23.80 2.07
C ARG A 92 -0.01 22.36 2.50
N MET A 93 -0.08 22.06 3.80
CA MET A 93 0.02 20.66 4.31
C MET A 93 -1.21 19.79 3.98
N VAL A 94 -2.32 20.40 3.58
CA VAL A 94 -3.59 19.73 3.25
C VAL A 94 -3.72 19.66 1.73
N PRO A 95 -4.07 18.48 1.16
CA PRO A 95 -4.27 18.38 -0.28
C PRO A 95 -5.46 19.24 -0.71
N SER A 96 -5.30 19.99 -1.80
CA SER A 96 -6.33 20.87 -2.35
C SER A 96 -7.27 20.11 -3.30
N TRP A 97 -8.44 20.67 -3.57
CA TRP A 97 -9.35 20.14 -4.60
C TRP A 97 -8.73 20.20 -6.01
N GLU A 98 -7.94 21.24 -6.29
CA GLU A 98 -7.15 21.38 -7.52
C GLU A 98 -6.17 20.20 -7.71
N MET A 99 -5.52 19.76 -6.63
CA MET A 99 -4.64 18.60 -6.67
C MET A 99 -5.42 17.33 -6.99
N LEU A 100 -6.60 17.15 -6.38
CA LEU A 100 -7.45 16.00 -6.68
C LEU A 100 -7.87 15.99 -8.15
N GLU A 101 -8.32 17.13 -8.66
CA GLU A 101 -8.71 17.30 -10.06
C GLU A 101 -7.53 16.97 -11.00
N THR A 102 -6.37 17.59 -10.76
CA THR A 102 -5.16 17.35 -11.54
C THR A 102 -4.77 15.88 -11.51
N PHE A 103 -4.84 15.25 -10.34
CA PHE A 103 -4.48 13.85 -10.15
C PHE A 103 -5.42 12.91 -10.92
N VAL A 104 -6.74 13.10 -10.81
CA VAL A 104 -7.76 12.22 -11.41
C VAL A 104 -7.72 12.30 -12.94
N TYR A 105 -7.47 13.49 -13.51
CA TYR A 105 -7.39 13.68 -14.96
C TYR A 105 -6.00 13.39 -15.55
N HIS A 106 -4.99 13.11 -14.73
CA HIS A 106 -3.64 12.87 -15.24
C HIS A 106 -3.56 11.56 -16.03
N PRO A 107 -2.93 11.53 -17.23
CA PRO A 107 -2.84 10.32 -18.06
C PRO A 107 -2.18 9.12 -17.36
N ASN A 108 -1.35 9.39 -16.35
CA ASN A 108 -0.63 8.38 -15.57
C ASN A 108 -1.23 8.12 -14.18
N VAL A 109 -2.51 8.47 -13.95
CA VAL A 109 -3.19 8.29 -12.65
C VAL A 109 -3.13 6.83 -12.16
N PHE A 110 -3.45 5.87 -13.02
CA PHE A 110 -3.48 4.44 -12.66
C PHE A 110 -2.10 3.91 -12.29
N ARG A 111 -1.05 4.32 -13.01
CA ARG A 111 0.34 3.97 -12.70
C ARG A 111 0.76 4.55 -11.36
N THR A 112 0.40 5.79 -11.08
CA THR A 112 0.73 6.44 -9.81
C THR A 112 0.01 5.80 -8.64
N LEU A 113 -1.29 5.52 -8.78
CA LEU A 113 -2.07 4.81 -7.76
C LEU A 113 -1.52 3.42 -7.49
N PHE A 114 -1.08 2.73 -8.53
CA PHE A 114 -0.40 1.44 -8.37
C PHE A 114 0.87 1.59 -7.54
N LEU A 115 1.78 2.49 -7.92
CA LEU A 115 3.04 2.72 -7.21
C LEU A 115 2.81 3.14 -5.75
N PHE A 116 1.85 4.04 -5.51
CA PHE A 116 1.51 4.49 -4.16
C PHE A 116 0.99 3.37 -3.25
N LYS A 117 0.48 2.27 -3.82
CA LYS A 117 0.00 1.14 -3.03
C LYS A 117 0.98 -0.02 -2.92
N VAL A 118 2.12 0.03 -3.62
CA VAL A 118 3.17 -0.99 -3.51
C VAL A 118 3.67 -1.16 -2.07
N PRO A 119 3.91 -0.09 -1.26
CA PRO A 119 4.36 -0.27 0.12
C PRO A 119 3.33 -1.04 0.95
N TYR A 120 2.04 -0.74 0.79
CA TYR A 120 0.97 -1.47 1.48
C TYR A 120 0.96 -2.95 1.09
N LEU A 121 1.15 -3.27 -0.20
CA LEU A 121 1.21 -4.66 -0.65
C LEU A 121 2.35 -5.45 -0.01
N VAL A 122 3.54 -4.84 0.11
CA VAL A 122 4.70 -5.49 0.73
C VAL A 122 4.40 -5.84 2.20
N PHE A 123 3.83 -4.89 2.94
CA PHE A 123 3.53 -5.10 4.37
C PHE A 123 2.34 -6.05 4.56
N ASP A 124 1.32 -5.97 3.71
CA ASP A 124 0.15 -6.85 3.76
C ASP A 124 0.52 -8.33 3.53
N LEU A 125 1.35 -8.59 2.52
CA LEU A 125 1.90 -9.92 2.28
C LEU A 125 2.85 -10.34 3.42
N GLY A 126 3.61 -9.41 3.99
CA GLY A 126 4.41 -9.63 5.18
C GLY A 126 3.56 -10.16 6.35
N CYS A 127 2.46 -9.49 6.67
CA CYS A 127 1.49 -9.90 7.68
C CYS A 127 0.92 -11.29 7.40
N ALA A 128 0.48 -11.55 6.17
CA ALA A 128 -0.03 -12.86 5.77
C ALA A 128 1.03 -13.97 6.02
N LEU A 129 2.27 -13.74 5.58
CA LEU A 129 3.37 -14.69 5.75
C LEU A 129 3.80 -14.86 7.21
N LEU A 130 3.64 -13.83 8.05
CA LEU A 130 3.86 -13.92 9.50
C LEU A 130 2.81 -14.80 10.17
N LEU A 131 1.54 -14.76 9.76
CA LEU A 131 0.50 -15.65 10.28
C LEU A 131 0.85 -17.12 10.09
N LEU A 132 1.48 -17.48 8.96
CA LEU A 132 1.98 -18.86 8.76
C LEU A 132 3.06 -19.26 9.77
N ARG A 133 3.78 -18.31 10.40
CA ARG A 133 4.86 -18.58 11.36
C ARG A 133 4.41 -18.57 12.81
N ILE A 134 3.37 -17.81 13.14
CA ILE A 134 2.92 -17.60 14.53
C ILE A 134 2.22 -18.85 15.09
N PHE A 135 1.42 -19.54 14.28
CA PHE A 135 0.69 -20.71 14.73
C PHE A 135 1.57 -21.97 14.68
N LYS A 136 1.70 -22.66 15.83
CA LYS A 136 2.40 -23.95 15.92
C LYS A 136 1.70 -25.07 15.12
N ASP A 137 0.38 -24.99 15.02
CA ASP A 137 -0.44 -25.89 14.23
C ASP A 137 -0.53 -25.39 12.79
N GLY A 138 0.01 -26.17 11.85
CA GLY A 138 0.04 -25.84 10.44
C GLY A 138 -1.36 -25.56 9.85
N LYS A 139 -2.40 -26.28 10.29
CA LYS A 139 -3.77 -26.09 9.80
C LYS A 139 -4.34 -24.75 10.28
N LYS A 140 -4.08 -24.37 11.53
CA LYS A 140 -4.49 -23.06 12.07
C LYS A 140 -3.77 -21.91 11.38
N GLY A 141 -2.45 -22.06 11.15
CA GLY A 141 -1.69 -21.07 10.40
C GLY A 141 -2.17 -20.92 8.96
N LEU A 142 -2.52 -22.03 8.29
CA LEU A 142 -3.11 -21.99 6.95
C LEU A 142 -4.48 -21.30 6.96
N ALA A 143 -5.35 -21.61 7.93
CA ALA A 143 -6.65 -20.97 8.03
C ALA A 143 -6.52 -19.45 8.26
N ALA A 144 -5.61 -19.02 9.15
CA ALA A 144 -5.33 -17.61 9.40
C ALA A 144 -4.77 -16.90 8.16
N PHE A 145 -3.85 -17.55 7.44
CA PHE A 145 -3.32 -17.06 6.17
C PHE A 145 -4.42 -16.86 5.13
N ILE A 146 -5.25 -17.89 4.90
CA ILE A 146 -6.36 -17.82 3.93
C ILE A 146 -7.32 -16.69 4.33
N PHE A 147 -7.71 -16.65 5.60
CA PHE A 147 -8.56 -15.59 6.13
C PHE A 147 -8.00 -14.21 5.80
N TRP A 148 -6.72 -13.97 6.07
CA TRP A 148 -6.07 -12.69 5.76
C TRP A 148 -6.01 -12.40 4.24
N MET A 149 -5.67 -13.39 3.41
CA MET A 149 -5.55 -13.22 1.97
C MET A 149 -6.87 -12.86 1.29
N VAL A 150 -8.02 -13.27 1.82
CA VAL A 150 -9.33 -12.94 1.23
C VAL A 150 -10.24 -12.12 2.13
N ASN A 151 -9.70 -11.52 3.20
CA ASN A 151 -10.49 -10.70 4.12
C ASN A 151 -10.96 -9.43 3.40
N PRO A 152 -12.28 -9.26 3.16
CA PRO A 152 -12.80 -8.09 2.46
C PRO A 152 -12.55 -6.78 3.22
N VAL A 153 -12.47 -6.81 4.55
CA VAL A 153 -12.19 -5.62 5.38
C VAL A 153 -10.76 -5.16 5.18
N VAL A 154 -9.78 -6.08 5.17
CA VAL A 154 -8.37 -5.75 4.91
C VAL A 154 -8.22 -5.22 3.49
N ILE A 155 -8.83 -5.91 2.51
CA ILE A 155 -8.79 -5.48 1.11
C ILE A 155 -9.38 -4.07 0.96
N PHE A 156 -10.54 -3.82 1.59
CA PHE A 156 -11.19 -2.52 1.55
C PHE A 156 -10.34 -1.43 2.22
N ALA A 157 -9.91 -1.62 3.46
CA ALA A 157 -9.17 -0.62 4.22
C ALA A 157 -7.85 -0.23 3.52
N THR A 158 -7.11 -1.24 3.05
CA THR A 158 -5.75 -1.05 2.54
C THR A 158 -5.70 -0.67 1.06
N TYR A 159 -6.61 -1.21 0.23
CA TYR A 159 -6.54 -0.99 -1.21
C TYR A 159 -7.65 -0.10 -1.73
N ILE A 160 -8.81 -0.01 -1.08
CA ILE A 160 -9.92 0.85 -1.53
C ILE A 160 -9.88 2.19 -0.81
N ALA A 161 -9.98 2.19 0.52
CA ALA A 161 -9.77 3.38 1.35
C ALA A 161 -8.30 3.83 1.35
N ALA A 162 -7.38 2.95 0.93
CA ALA A 162 -5.96 3.26 0.73
C ALA A 162 -5.29 3.89 1.95
N ARG A 163 -5.71 3.44 3.14
CA ARG A 163 -5.12 3.85 4.39
C ARG A 163 -3.96 2.90 4.77
N HIS A 164 -3.13 3.41 5.67
CA HIS A 164 -1.84 2.82 6.02
C HIS A 164 -1.91 1.89 7.25
N GLU A 165 -3.06 1.32 7.61
CA GLU A 165 -3.21 0.46 8.81
C GLU A 165 -2.40 -0.83 8.75
N VAL A 166 -1.92 -1.20 7.57
CA VAL A 166 -1.10 -2.40 7.38
C VAL A 166 0.39 -2.15 7.59
N ILE A 167 0.81 -0.88 7.60
CA ILE A 167 2.18 -0.44 7.90
C ILE A 167 2.27 -0.10 9.38
#